data_AF-A0A952P272-F1
#
_entry.id   AF-A0A952P272-F1
#
_cell.length_a   1.000
_cell.length_b   1.000
_cell.length_c   1.000
_cell.angle_alpha   90.00
_cell.angle_beta   90.00
_cell.angle_gamma   90.00
#
_symmetry.space_group_name_H-M   'P 1'
#
loop_
_entity.id
_entity.type
_entity.pdbx_description
1 polymer ?
#
loop_
_entity_poly.entity_id
_entity_poly.type
_entity_poly.pdbx_seq_one_letter_code
_entity_poly.pdbx_strand_id
1 'polypeptide(L)'
;MSRTMMIMVCDNHETIEQARKYWEAQNVTLQVYSSAQWREGLESVFFRQQLVQGTPALSVGHNTSEAYTGGNVVPFPTPNFGAEPKVQKMEELEAKAIEDAISQYKGNLTEAAKALGIGRATLYRKVKQYQIDPSAARRRKQAA
;
A
#
# COMPACT_ATOMS: atom_id res chain seq x y z
N MET A 1 -11.92 -11.17 25.96
CA MET A 1 -12.61 -12.37 25.42
C MET A 1 -12.64 -12.22 23.90
N SER A 2 -11.69 -12.82 23.20
CA SER A 2 -11.64 -12.82 21.73
C SER A 2 -12.80 -13.66 21.19
N ARG A 3 -13.72 -13.05 20.44
CA ARG A 3 -14.76 -13.77 19.72
C ARG A 3 -14.16 -14.30 18.41
N THR A 4 -14.33 -15.59 18.15
CA THR A 4 -13.93 -16.18 16.87
C THR A 4 -14.91 -15.72 15.80
N MET A 5 -14.41 -15.19 14.69
CA MET A 5 -15.24 -14.83 13.54
C MET A 5 -14.96 -15.79 12.40
N MET A 6 -16.01 -16.37 11.81
CA MET A 6 -15.91 -17.29 10.67
C MET A 6 -16.65 -16.70 9.48
N ILE A 7 -15.99 -16.66 8.33
CA ILE A 7 -16.57 -16.20 7.07
C ILE A 7 -16.81 -17.43 6.20
N MET A 8 -18.06 -17.64 5.77
CA MET A 8 -18.47 -18.73 4.90
C MET A 8 -19.01 -18.15 3.59
N VAL A 9 -18.42 -18.57 2.47
CA VAL A 9 -18.90 -18.21 1.13
C VAL A 9 -19.60 -19.43 0.54
N CYS A 10 -20.92 -19.38 0.41
CA CYS A 10 -21.71 -20.50 -0.09
C CYS A 10 -23.03 -20.00 -0.68
N ASP A 11 -23.49 -20.63 -1.76
CA ASP A 11 -24.78 -20.33 -2.39
C ASP A 11 -25.89 -21.31 -2.00
N ASN A 12 -25.55 -22.40 -1.30
CA ASN A 12 -26.52 -23.40 -0.87
C ASN A 12 -27.10 -23.05 0.51
N HIS A 13 -28.42 -22.86 0.56
CA HIS A 13 -29.13 -22.49 1.78
C HIS A 13 -29.09 -23.59 2.86
N GLU A 14 -29.08 -24.87 2.46
CA GLU A 14 -29.11 -25.98 3.42
C GLU A 14 -27.80 -26.08 4.22
N THR A 15 -26.66 -25.88 3.55
CA THR A 15 -25.34 -25.89 4.20
C THR A 15 -25.14 -24.69 5.11
N ILE A 16 -25.72 -23.54 4.77
CA ILE A 16 -25.69 -22.32 5.59
C ILE A 16 -26.42 -22.53 6.92
N GLU A 17 -27.64 -23.08 6.86
CA GLU A 17 -28.45 -23.36 8.05
C GLU A 17 -27.80 -24.41 8.95
N GLN A 18 -27.24 -25.47 8.36
CA GLN A 18 -26.49 -26.50 9.11
C GLN A 18 -25.25 -25.89 9.80
N ALA A 19 -24.48 -25.06 9.09
CA ALA A 19 -23.33 -24.38 9.67
C ALA A 19 -23.74 -23.43 10.80
N ARG A 20 -24.79 -22.62 10.60
CA ARG A 20 -25.32 -21.71 11.61
C ARG A 20 -25.72 -22.48 12.88
N LYS A 21 -26.49 -23.56 12.73
CA LYS A 21 -26.93 -24.40 13.86
C LYS A 21 -25.79 -25.06 14.61
N TYR A 22 -24.74 -25.50 13.90
CA TYR A 22 -23.57 -26.13 14.52
C TYR A 22 -22.72 -25.12 15.31
N TRP A 23 -22.52 -23.93 14.74
CA TRP A 23 -21.67 -22.90 15.33
C TRP A 23 -22.40 -21.99 16.33
N GLU A 24 -23.73 -22.00 16.38
CA GLU A 24 -24.53 -21.25 17.38
C GLU A 24 -24.22 -21.67 18.82
N ALA A 25 -23.84 -22.94 19.03
CA ALA A 25 -23.41 -23.44 20.33
C ALA A 25 -22.00 -22.99 20.73
N GLN A 26 -21.20 -22.52 19.78
CA GLN A 26 -19.87 -21.97 20.02
C GLN A 26 -19.96 -20.44 19.95
N ASN A 27 -19.17 -19.71 20.72
CA ASN A 27 -19.22 -18.24 20.75
C ASN A 27 -18.57 -17.61 19.49
N VAL A 28 -18.99 -18.08 18.32
CA VAL A 28 -18.46 -17.81 16.99
C VAL A 28 -19.45 -16.96 16.22
N THR A 29 -18.99 -15.85 15.66
CA THR A 29 -19.82 -15.01 14.77
C THR A 29 -19.66 -15.51 13.33
N LEU A 30 -20.72 -16.07 12.76
CA LEU A 30 -20.75 -16.54 11.37
C LEU A 30 -21.23 -15.42 10.43
N GLN A 31 -20.40 -15.04 9.47
CA GLN A 31 -20.77 -14.15 8.35
C GLN A 31 -20.90 -14.99 7.08
N VAL A 32 -22.05 -14.90 6.42
CA VAL A 32 -22.37 -15.70 5.24
C VAL A 32 -22.49 -14.78 4.04
N TYR A 33 -21.79 -15.13 2.96
CA TYR A 33 -21.84 -14.41 1.69
C TYR A 33 -22.14 -15.37 0.56
N SER A 34 -22.90 -14.92 -0.44
CA SER A 34 -22.99 -15.63 -1.71
C SER A 34 -21.69 -15.49 -2.50
N SER A 35 -21.45 -16.39 -3.45
CA SER A 35 -20.27 -16.33 -4.33
C SER A 35 -20.23 -15.04 -5.16
N ALA A 36 -21.40 -14.54 -5.58
CA ALA A 36 -21.53 -13.28 -6.31
C ALA A 36 -21.21 -12.07 -5.41
N GLN A 37 -21.80 -12.02 -4.21
CA GLN A 37 -21.56 -10.96 -3.23
C GLN A 37 -20.10 -10.91 -2.78
N TRP A 38 -19.46 -12.08 -2.62
CA TRP A 38 -18.05 -12.15 -2.26
C TRP A 38 -17.15 -11.57 -3.35
N ARG A 39 -17.42 -11.90 -4.61
CA ARG A 39 -16.63 -11.41 -5.76
C ARG A 39 -16.79 -9.90 -5.95
N GLU A 40 -18.03 -9.41 -5.97
CA GLU A 40 -18.32 -7.97 -6.11
C GLU A 40 -17.86 -7.17 -4.89
N GLY A 41 -18.05 -7.73 -3.69
CA GLY A 41 -17.57 -7.15 -2.45
C GLY A 41 -16.05 -7.02 -2.42
N LEU A 42 -15.31 -8.00 -2.94
CA LEU A 42 -13.85 -7.89 -3.03
C LEU A 42 -13.37 -6.77 -3.97
N GLU A 43 -14.21 -6.20 -4.83
CA GLU A 43 -13.84 -5.02 -5.61
C GLU A 43 -14.18 -3.71 -4.87
N SER A 44 -15.13 -3.76 -3.92
CA SER A 44 -15.53 -2.63 -3.10
C SER A 44 -14.59 -2.39 -1.92
N VAL A 45 -14.10 -1.15 -1.80
CA VAL A 45 -13.28 -0.70 -0.68
C VAL A 45 -14.04 -0.83 0.65
N PHE A 46 -15.35 -0.56 0.66
CA PHE A 46 -16.18 -0.64 1.86
C PHE A 46 -16.29 -2.07 2.40
N PHE A 47 -16.55 -3.03 1.52
CA PHE A 47 -16.67 -4.43 1.90
C PHE A 47 -15.33 -5.00 2.40
N ARG A 48 -14.22 -4.62 1.75
CA ARG A 48 -12.87 -4.94 2.25
C ARG A 48 -12.63 -4.39 3.66
N GLN A 49 -13.04 -3.15 3.93
CA GLN A 49 -12.93 -2.57 5.27
C GLN A 49 -13.83 -3.29 6.28
N GLN A 50 -15.04 -3.67 5.90
CA GLN A 50 -15.98 -4.38 6.77
C GLN A 50 -15.45 -5.76 7.21
N LEU A 51 -14.81 -6.51 6.29
CA LEU A 51 -14.16 -7.78 6.63
C LEU A 51 -13.03 -7.61 7.65
N VAL A 52 -12.29 -6.50 7.55
CA VAL A 52 -11.18 -6.15 8.46
C VAL A 52 -11.68 -5.63 9.80
N GLN A 53 -12.83 -4.94 9.85
CA GLN A 53 -13.40 -4.40 11.10
C GLN A 53 -13.78 -5.47 12.13
N GLY A 54 -14.22 -6.64 11.67
CA GLY A 54 -14.62 -7.75 12.55
C GLY A 54 -13.46 -8.68 12.94
N THR A 55 -12.30 -8.56 12.30
CA THR A 55 -11.11 -9.30 12.70
C THR A 55 -10.49 -8.54 13.89
N PRO A 56 -10.30 -9.15 15.08
CA PRO A 56 -9.47 -8.51 16.09
C PRO A 56 -8.15 -8.21 15.39
N ALA A 57 -7.71 -6.95 15.40
CA ALA A 57 -6.44 -6.58 14.83
C ALA A 57 -5.41 -7.51 15.46
N LEU A 58 -4.98 -8.53 14.71
CA LEU A 58 -3.79 -9.28 15.06
C LEU A 58 -2.77 -8.18 15.20
N SER A 59 -2.21 -8.03 16.40
CA SER A 59 -1.23 -7.00 16.71
C SER A 59 -0.27 -7.02 15.53
N VAL A 60 -0.36 -6.01 14.66
CA VAL A 60 0.52 -5.91 13.49
C VAL A 60 1.87 -5.96 14.14
N GLY A 61 2.64 -7.03 13.85
CA GLY A 61 3.94 -7.24 14.47
C GLY A 61 4.64 -5.90 14.41
N HIS A 62 4.91 -5.32 15.58
CA HIS A 62 5.54 -4.02 15.67
C HIS A 62 6.91 -4.27 15.06
N ASN A 63 7.05 -4.01 13.76
CA ASN A 63 8.33 -3.98 13.11
C ASN A 63 8.98 -2.71 13.65
N THR A 64 9.46 -2.79 14.89
CA THR A 64 10.62 -2.01 15.31
C THR A 64 11.63 -2.31 14.23
N SER A 65 11.80 -1.36 13.34
CA SER A 65 12.75 -1.40 12.25
C SER A 65 14.12 -1.16 12.87
N GLU A 66 14.49 -2.04 13.79
CA GLU A 66 15.75 -2.07 14.48
C GLU A 66 16.24 -3.51 14.37
N ALA A 67 17.12 -3.70 13.39
CA ALA A 67 18.14 -4.73 13.39
C ALA A 67 17.67 -6.20 13.52
N TYR A 68 16.97 -6.71 12.49
CA TYR A 68 17.08 -8.14 12.16
C TYR A 68 18.04 -8.35 10.99
N THR A 69 19.30 -7.95 11.18
CA THR A 69 20.45 -8.34 10.35
C THR A 69 20.90 -9.76 10.72
N GLY A 70 20.01 -10.75 10.63
CA GLY A 70 20.30 -12.12 11.08
C GLY A 70 19.60 -13.25 10.32
N GLY A 71 18.74 -12.92 9.36
CA GLY A 71 18.09 -13.93 8.53
C GLY A 71 17.92 -13.40 7.12
N ASN A 72 18.06 -14.29 6.14
CA ASN A 72 17.90 -14.02 4.71
C ASN A 72 16.42 -13.77 4.34
N VAL A 73 15.67 -13.11 5.22
CA VAL A 73 14.25 -12.84 5.08
C VAL A 73 14.12 -11.42 4.55
N VAL A 74 13.99 -11.31 3.24
CA VAL A 74 13.58 -10.05 2.61
C VAL A 74 12.20 -9.68 3.17
N PRO A 75 12.02 -8.44 3.68
CA PRO A 75 10.72 -7.98 4.14
C PRO A 75 9.72 -8.11 3.00
N PHE A 76 8.58 -8.77 3.24
CA PHE A 76 7.49 -8.77 2.28
C PHE A 76 7.00 -7.32 2.10
N PRO A 77 6.83 -6.84 0.85
CA PRO A 77 6.27 -5.52 0.62
C PRO A 77 4.83 -5.52 1.13
N THR A 78 4.61 -4.93 2.31
CA THR A 78 3.25 -4.69 2.82
C THR A 78 2.64 -3.59 1.96
N PRO A 79 1.48 -3.82 1.30
CA PRO A 79 0.77 -2.75 0.62
C PRO A 79 0.43 -1.69 1.66
N ASN A 80 0.85 -0.45 1.42
CA ASN A 80 0.50 0.67 2.28
C ASN A 80 -0.99 1.00 2.10
N PHE A 81 -1.86 0.27 2.79
CA PHE A 81 -3.32 0.44 2.74
C PHE A 81 -3.81 1.76 3.38
N GLY A 82 -2.91 2.58 3.96
CA GLY A 82 -3.24 3.86 4.58
C GLY A 82 -3.24 5.06 3.64
N ALA A 83 -2.82 4.89 2.38
CA ALA A 83 -2.90 5.94 1.37
C ALA A 83 -3.80 5.44 0.25
N GLU A 84 -5.07 5.86 0.23
CA GLU A 84 -5.84 5.74 -1.00
C GLU A 84 -5.01 6.36 -2.13
N PRO A 85 -4.76 5.64 -3.25
CA PRO A 85 -4.05 6.21 -4.37
C PRO A 85 -4.95 7.29 -4.97
N LYS A 86 -4.86 8.50 -4.42
CA LYS A 86 -5.50 9.68 -4.99
C LYS A 86 -4.91 9.81 -6.38
N VAL A 87 -5.77 9.83 -7.39
CA VAL A 87 -5.36 10.05 -8.77
C VAL A 87 -4.63 11.39 -8.82
N GLN A 88 -3.30 11.33 -8.95
CA GLN A 88 -2.45 12.49 -9.09
C GLN A 88 -2.34 12.85 -10.57
N LYS A 89 -2.21 14.15 -10.86
CA LYS A 89 -1.96 14.59 -12.23
C LYS A 89 -0.60 14.08 -12.69
N MET A 90 -0.49 13.79 -13.99
CA MET A 90 0.76 13.32 -14.57
C MET A 90 1.90 14.32 -14.32
N GLU A 91 1.63 15.62 -14.39
CA GLU A 91 2.64 16.65 -14.10
C GLU A 91 3.18 16.58 -12.67
N GLU A 92 2.35 16.26 -11.68
CA GLU A 92 2.75 16.19 -10.27
C GLU A 92 3.63 14.96 -10.02
N LEU A 93 3.27 13.83 -10.64
CA LEU A 93 4.06 12.59 -10.58
C LEU A 93 5.43 12.78 -11.25
N GLU A 94 5.46 13.42 -12.43
CA GLU A 94 6.70 13.71 -13.13
C GLU A 94 7.58 14.69 -12.35
N ALA A 95 7.01 15.75 -11.78
CA ALA A 95 7.76 16.72 -10.97
C ALA A 95 8.42 16.05 -9.76
N LYS A 96 7.66 15.20 -9.05
CA LYS A 96 8.17 14.45 -7.90
C LYS A 96 9.27 13.48 -8.30
N ALA A 97 9.08 12.73 -9.38
CA ALA A 97 10.11 11.80 -9.89
C ALA A 97 11.41 12.51 -10.27
N ILE A 98 11.31 13.72 -10.84
CA ILE A 98 12.49 14.54 -11.19
C ILE A 98 13.17 15.08 -9.92
N GLU A 99 12.42 15.53 -8.94
CA GLU A 99 12.97 16.00 -7.66
C GLU A 99 13.69 14.86 -6.92
N ASP A 100 13.07 13.69 -6.84
CA ASP A 100 13.64 12.50 -6.19
C ASP A 100 14.93 12.06 -6.89
N ALA A 101 14.94 12.02 -8.23
CA ALA A 101 16.15 11.70 -8.99
C ALA A 101 17.26 12.74 -8.76
N ILE A 102 16.94 14.04 -8.82
CA ILE A 102 17.94 15.10 -8.58
C ILE A 102 18.50 15.01 -7.16
N SER A 103 17.66 14.71 -6.17
CA SER A 103 18.06 14.48 -4.78
C SER A 103 18.99 13.27 -4.65
N GLN A 104 18.60 12.12 -5.22
CA GLN A 104 19.35 10.87 -5.18
C GLN A 104 20.73 11.02 -5.84
N TYR A 105 20.82 11.73 -6.96
CA TYR A 105 22.07 11.99 -7.69
C TYR A 105 22.76 13.30 -7.25
N LYS A 106 22.40 13.86 -6.09
CA LYS A 106 23.10 15.00 -5.45
C LYS A 106 23.20 16.24 -6.34
N GLY A 107 22.18 16.49 -7.15
CA GLY A 107 22.19 17.60 -8.11
C GLY A 107 23.07 17.37 -9.35
N ASN A 108 23.47 16.14 -9.66
CA ASN A 108 24.05 15.79 -10.95
C ASN A 108 22.96 15.48 -11.97
N LEU A 109 22.59 16.49 -12.76
CA LEU A 109 21.52 16.39 -13.75
C LEU A 109 21.84 15.37 -14.87
N THR A 110 23.11 15.08 -15.15
CA THR A 110 23.46 14.11 -16.21
C THR A 110 23.13 12.70 -15.77
N GLU A 111 23.45 12.36 -14.53
CA GLU A 111 23.16 11.03 -13.97
C GLU A 111 21.68 10.89 -13.63
N ALA A 112 21.03 11.95 -13.13
CA ALA A 112 19.58 11.96 -12.93
C ALA A 112 18.81 11.74 -14.25
N ALA A 113 19.24 12.36 -15.36
CA ALA A 113 18.61 12.16 -16.67
C ALA A 113 18.73 10.70 -17.15
N LYS A 114 19.92 10.10 -17.00
CA LYS A 114 20.14 8.68 -17.35
C LYS A 114 19.28 7.75 -16.51
N ALA A 115 19.20 8.00 -15.20
CA ALA A 115 18.41 7.19 -14.29
C ALA A 115 16.90 7.27 -14.57
N LEU A 116 16.42 8.43 -14.99
CA LEU A 116 15.03 8.63 -15.42
C LEU A 116 14.77 8.12 -16.85
N GLY A 117 15.79 7.71 -17.60
CA GLY A 117 15.65 7.25 -18.99
C GLY A 117 15.29 8.37 -19.99
N ILE A 118 15.51 9.64 -19.63
CA ILE A 118 15.19 10.78 -20.49
C ILE A 118 16.45 11.51 -20.97
N GLY A 119 16.35 12.16 -22.14
CA GLY A 119 17.42 13.01 -22.64
C GLY A 119 17.69 14.21 -21.73
N ARG A 120 18.95 14.64 -21.66
CA ARG A 120 19.38 15.80 -20.85
C ARG A 120 18.62 17.09 -21.19
N ALA A 121 18.33 17.32 -22.47
CA ALA A 121 17.54 18.47 -22.92
C ALA A 121 16.09 18.43 -22.39
N THR A 122 15.48 17.24 -22.34
CA THR A 122 14.14 17.03 -21.77
C THR A 122 14.13 17.28 -20.27
N LEU A 123 15.14 16.77 -19.54
CA LEU A 123 15.29 17.04 -18.10
C LEU A 123 15.40 18.55 -17.84
N TYR A 124 16.26 19.27 -18.57
CA TYR A 124 16.40 20.73 -18.40
C TYR A 124 15.09 21.48 -18.63
N ARG A 125 14.32 21.11 -19.67
CA ARG A 125 13.02 21.72 -19.96
C ARG A 125 12.04 21.50 -18.81
N LYS A 126 11.94 20.25 -18.32
CA LYS A 126 11.04 19.90 -17.22
C LYS A 126 11.45 20.54 -15.90
N VAL A 127 12.74 20.59 -15.57
CA VAL A 127 13.26 21.28 -14.37
C VAL A 127 12.89 22.77 -14.39
N LYS A 128 13.00 23.43 -15.54
CA LYS A 128 12.58 24.84 -15.69
C LYS A 128 11.06 25.00 -15.59
N GLN A 129 10.30 24.08 -16.19
CA GLN A 129 8.83 24.10 -16.17
C GLN A 129 8.26 23.92 -14.75
N TYR A 130 8.86 23.04 -13.95
CA TYR A 130 8.44 22.76 -12.58
C TYR A 130 9.16 23.62 -11.53
N GLN A 131 9.99 24.57 -11.96
CA GLN A 131 10.75 25.48 -11.07
C GLN A 131 11.58 24.76 -9.99
N ILE A 132 12.12 23.59 -10.33
CA ILE A 132 12.91 22.78 -9.39
C ILE A 132 14.32 23.39 -9.29
N ASP A 133 14.75 23.79 -8.09
CA ASP A 133 16.12 24.28 -7.85
C ASP A 133 17.09 23.10 -7.59
N PRO A 134 17.95 22.73 -8.56
CA PRO A 134 18.93 21.65 -8.35
C PRO A 134 20.00 22.00 -7.31
N SER A 135 20.16 23.27 -6.95
CA SER A 135 21.10 23.75 -5.94
C SER A 135 20.63 23.42 -4.52
N ALA A 136 19.31 23.33 -4.30
CA ALA A 136 18.74 22.94 -3.02
C ALA A 136 19.16 21.53 -2.60
N ALA A 137 19.19 20.59 -3.55
CA ALA A 137 19.68 19.22 -3.33
C ALA A 137 21.18 19.19 -2.98
N ARG A 138 21.97 20.13 -3.52
CA ARG A 138 23.40 20.25 -3.20
C ARG A 138 23.63 20.83 -1.79
N ARG A 139 22.79 21.78 -1.36
CA ARG A 139 22.90 22.44 -0.03
C ARG A 139 22.58 21.53 1.14
N ARG A 140 21.62 20.58 1.01
CA ARG A 140 21.29 19.62 2.09
C ARG A 140 22.48 18.78 2.56
N LYS A 141 23.54 18.65 1.74
CA LYS A 141 24.80 17.98 2.09
C LYS A 141 25.73 18.83 2.97
N GLN A 142 25.65 20.16 2.93
CA GLN A 142 26.53 21.02 3.75
C GLN A 142 26.08 21.10 5.21
N ALA A 143 24.85 20.65 5.49
CA ALA A 143 24.22 20.71 6.81
C ALA A 143 24.06 19.33 7.48
N ALA A 144 24.51 18.24 6.84
CA ALA A 144 24.49 16.87 7.34
C ALA A 144 25.90 16.27 7.29
#